data_AF-A0A925E6Y6-F1
#
_entry.id   AF-A0A925E6Y6-F1
#
_cell.length_a   1.000
_cell.length_b   1.000
_cell.length_c   1.000
_cell.angle_alpha   90.00
_cell.angle_beta   90.00
_cell.angle_gamma   90.00
#
_symmetry.space_group_name_H-M   'P 1'
#
loop_
_entity.id
_entity.type
_entity.pdbx_description
1 polymer ?
#
loop_
_entity_poly.entity_id
_entity_poly.type
_entity_poly.pdbx_seq_one_letter_code
_entity_poly.pdbx_strand_id
1 'polypeptide(L)'
;MKIRLLMFIFAVPLLLVGCNRANVDVERNPDGGFNITATLNEAEVNTAIENALAQSANPLLRDPQVDLQTGQIIINGQHDRRDGGGTVSGSVTVTLSVQNGALAAQITQADVEGLDLTDERIADFNTRLAEGLARLAENDRGLITVQSITVTADNLQIVFTAQRQ
;
A
#
# COMPACT_ATOMS: atom_id res chain seq x y z
N MET A 1 25.83 -31.19 -28.15
CA MET A 1 25.66 -29.72 -28.08
C MET A 1 24.50 -29.39 -27.14
N LYS A 2 24.77 -29.40 -25.85
CA LYS A 2 23.88 -29.09 -24.73
C LYS A 2 24.77 -28.29 -23.80
N ILE A 3 24.57 -26.98 -23.64
CA ILE A 3 25.22 -26.12 -22.61
C ILE A 3 24.87 -24.62 -22.79
N ARG A 4 24.22 -24.18 -23.88
CA ARG A 4 23.98 -22.74 -24.11
C ARG A 4 22.63 -22.17 -23.65
N LEU A 5 21.73 -22.98 -23.10
CA LEU A 5 20.35 -22.53 -22.76
C LEU A 5 20.04 -22.52 -21.25
N LEU A 6 21.06 -22.59 -20.38
CA LEU A 6 20.85 -22.65 -18.93
C LEU A 6 21.26 -21.37 -18.18
N MET A 7 21.71 -20.34 -18.90
CA MET A 7 22.31 -19.15 -18.29
C MET A 7 21.36 -17.94 -18.19
N PHE A 8 20.13 -18.03 -18.69
CA PHE A 8 19.17 -16.91 -18.69
C PHE A 8 18.16 -16.91 -17.53
N ILE A 9 18.09 -17.99 -16.74
CA ILE A 9 17.11 -18.10 -15.64
C ILE A 9 17.62 -17.52 -14.32
N PHE A 10 18.91 -17.20 -14.21
CA PHE A 10 19.52 -16.66 -12.99
C PHE A 10 19.79 -15.15 -13.02
N ALA A 11 19.47 -14.45 -14.12
CA ALA A 11 19.81 -13.05 -14.30
C ALA A 11 18.67 -12.06 -13.97
N VAL A 12 17.44 -12.54 -13.78
CA VAL A 12 16.28 -11.69 -13.46
C VAL A 12 16.17 -11.32 -11.96
N PRO A 13 16.64 -12.11 -10.97
CA PRO A 13 16.51 -11.69 -9.57
C PRO A 13 17.55 -10.65 -9.12
N LEU A 14 18.59 -10.35 -9.91
CA LEU A 14 19.65 -9.40 -9.51
C LEU A 14 19.36 -7.93 -9.84
N LEU A 15 18.31 -7.62 -10.61
CA LEU A 15 17.95 -6.21 -10.92
C LEU A 15 16.96 -5.59 -9.93
N LEU A 16 16.43 -6.36 -8.97
CA LEU A 16 15.50 -5.87 -7.94
C LEU A 16 16.20 -5.48 -6.62
N VAL A 17 17.51 -5.72 -6.50
CA VAL A 17 18.29 -5.40 -5.28
C VAL A 17 18.66 -3.91 -5.19
N GLY A 18 18.29 -3.09 -6.18
CA GLY A 18 18.65 -1.67 -6.28
C GLY A 18 17.80 -0.70 -5.45
N CYS A 19 16.66 -1.14 -4.90
CA CYS A 19 15.84 -0.35 -3.99
C CYS A 19 15.53 -1.21 -2.77
N ASN A 20 16.27 -0.97 -1.68
CA ASN A 20 16.09 -1.58 -0.37
C ASN A 20 14.76 -1.09 0.26
N ARG A 21 13.62 -1.37 -0.38
CA ARG A 21 12.31 -0.73 -0.15
C ARG A 21 11.17 -1.67 0.25
N ALA A 22 11.46 -2.96 0.43
CA ALA A 22 10.61 -3.91 1.13
C ALA A 22 11.41 -5.22 1.33
N ASN A 23 11.17 -5.93 2.44
CA ASN A 23 11.63 -7.31 2.58
C ASN A 23 10.65 -8.20 1.80
N VAL A 24 11.08 -8.73 0.66
CA VAL A 24 10.25 -9.57 -0.21
C VAL A 24 10.73 -11.01 -0.12
N ASP A 25 9.84 -11.91 0.31
CA ASP A 25 10.04 -13.35 0.29
C ASP A 25 9.20 -13.98 -0.83
N VAL A 26 9.77 -14.94 -1.55
CA VAL A 26 9.14 -15.57 -2.73
C VAL A 26 9.24 -17.07 -2.63
N GLU A 27 8.08 -17.72 -2.50
CA GLU A 27 7.94 -19.18 -2.46
C GLU A 27 7.21 -19.68 -3.71
N ARG A 28 7.65 -20.81 -4.26
CA ARG A 28 6.95 -21.44 -5.39
C ARG A 28 5.78 -22.27 -4.87
N ASN A 29 4.59 -22.05 -5.40
CA ASN A 29 3.42 -22.84 -5.00
C ASN A 29 3.33 -24.16 -5.81
N PRO A 30 2.61 -25.19 -5.29
CA PRO A 30 2.46 -26.48 -5.96
C PRO A 30 1.76 -26.40 -7.32
N ASP A 31 0.93 -25.37 -7.51
CA ASP A 31 0.12 -25.15 -8.71
C ASP A 31 0.89 -24.47 -9.85
N GLY A 32 2.18 -24.17 -9.64
CA GLY A 32 3.08 -23.62 -10.67
C GLY A 32 3.20 -22.09 -10.70
N GLY A 33 2.51 -21.39 -9.81
CA GLY A 33 2.68 -19.98 -9.49
C GLY A 33 3.64 -19.70 -8.33
N PHE A 34 3.57 -18.48 -7.80
CA PHE A 34 4.41 -17.99 -6.70
C PHE A 34 3.57 -17.37 -5.59
N ASN A 35 3.90 -17.65 -4.34
CA ASN A 35 3.46 -16.90 -3.18
C ASN A 35 4.54 -15.88 -2.87
N ILE A 36 4.15 -14.62 -2.73
CA ILE A 36 5.07 -13.52 -2.48
C ILE A 36 4.60 -12.82 -1.21
N THR A 37 5.50 -12.67 -0.25
CA THR A 37 5.26 -11.96 1.00
C THR A 37 6.09 -10.69 0.98
N ALA A 38 5.44 -9.54 0.92
CA ALA A 38 6.09 -8.24 1.07
C ALA A 38 5.90 -7.76 2.52
N THR A 39 7.01 -7.41 3.18
CA THR A 39 7.01 -6.79 4.50
C THR A 39 7.58 -5.39 4.38
N LEU A 40 6.76 -4.40 4.76
CA LEU A 40 7.09 -2.99 4.73
C LEU A 40 7.15 -2.44 6.15
N ASN A 41 8.21 -1.71 6.48
CA ASN A 41 8.27 -0.94 7.73
C ASN A 41 7.45 0.36 7.62
N GLU A 42 7.30 1.08 8.73
CA GLU A 42 6.54 2.33 8.78
C GLU A 42 7.03 3.39 7.78
N ALA A 43 8.34 3.55 7.59
CA ALA A 43 8.88 4.53 6.65
C ALA A 43 8.56 4.19 5.18
N GLU A 44 8.57 2.90 4.85
CA GLU A 44 8.17 2.39 3.53
C GLU A 44 6.66 2.58 3.30
N VAL A 45 5.83 2.30 4.31
CA VAL A 45 4.39 2.58 4.26
C VAL A 45 4.14 4.08 4.14
N ASN A 46 4.82 4.93 4.91
CA ASN A 46 4.70 6.38 4.82
C ASN A 46 5.00 6.87 3.41
N THR A 47 6.09 6.40 2.81
CA THR A 47 6.46 6.72 1.44
C THR A 47 5.39 6.26 0.44
N ALA A 48 4.82 5.06 0.63
CA ALA A 48 3.77 4.55 -0.25
C ALA A 48 2.50 5.40 -0.16
N ILE A 49 2.09 5.77 1.05
CA ILE A 49 0.91 6.61 1.31
C ILE A 49 1.12 8.02 0.77
N GLU A 50 2.28 8.63 1.00
CA GLU A 50 2.62 9.94 0.46
C GLU A 50 2.51 9.96 -1.07
N ASN A 51 3.08 8.95 -1.75
CA ASN A 51 2.99 8.82 -3.20
C ASN A 51 1.55 8.57 -3.70
N ALA A 52 0.75 7.83 -2.94
CA ALA A 52 -0.66 7.56 -3.27
C ALA A 52 -1.50 8.86 -3.20
N LEU A 53 -1.26 9.67 -2.18
CA LEU A 53 -2.03 10.88 -1.91
C LEU A 53 -1.55 12.09 -2.71
N ALA A 54 -0.27 12.14 -3.09
CA ALA A 54 0.32 13.21 -3.92
C ALA A 54 -0.34 13.35 -5.31
N GLN A 55 -1.10 12.34 -5.75
CA GLN A 55 -1.83 12.36 -7.02
C GLN A 55 -3.15 13.15 -6.96
N SER A 56 -3.54 13.68 -5.78
CA SER A 56 -4.73 14.51 -5.64
C SER A 56 -4.37 16.00 -5.69
N ALA A 57 -5.08 16.76 -6.54
CA ALA A 57 -4.95 18.21 -6.59
C ALA A 57 -5.47 18.89 -5.30
N ASN A 58 -6.39 18.23 -4.57
CA ASN A 58 -6.92 18.69 -3.30
C ASN A 58 -6.92 17.53 -2.29
N PRO A 59 -5.78 17.23 -1.65
CA PRO A 59 -5.65 16.09 -0.76
C PRO A 59 -6.39 16.35 0.55
N LEU A 60 -7.02 15.29 1.09
CA LEU A 60 -7.67 15.33 2.41
C LEU A 60 -6.69 15.77 3.50
N LEU A 61 -5.46 15.25 3.46
CA LEU A 61 -4.35 15.57 4.34
C LEU A 61 -3.10 15.89 3.51
N ARG A 62 -2.43 16.98 3.84
CA ARG A 62 -1.11 17.39 3.34
C ARG A 62 -0.03 16.89 4.29
N ASP A 63 1.15 16.61 3.74
CA ASP A 63 2.34 16.15 4.48
C ASP A 63 2.02 14.97 5.42
N PRO A 64 1.49 13.85 4.88
CA PRO A 64 1.05 12.74 5.71
C PRO A 64 2.21 12.14 6.51
N GLN A 65 1.94 11.81 7.76
CA GLN A 65 2.82 11.06 8.66
C GLN A 65 2.07 9.83 9.14
N VAL A 66 2.64 8.67 8.86
CA VAL A 66 2.05 7.37 9.18
C VAL A 66 2.58 6.85 10.50
N ASP A 67 1.67 6.37 11.33
CA ASP A 67 1.93 5.59 12.54
C ASP A 67 1.24 4.23 12.41
N LEU A 68 2.04 3.16 12.42
CA LEU A 68 1.52 1.79 12.33
C LEU A 68 1.07 1.30 13.70
N GLN A 69 -0.14 0.77 13.77
CA GLN A 69 -0.67 0.15 14.98
C GLN A 69 -1.24 -1.21 14.64
N THR A 70 -1.29 -2.12 15.62
CA THR A 70 -1.83 -3.46 15.38
C THR A 70 -3.28 -3.37 14.88
N GLY A 71 -3.49 -3.82 13.64
CA GLY A 71 -4.79 -3.82 12.95
C GLY A 71 -5.18 -2.52 12.26
N GLN A 72 -4.42 -1.42 12.40
CA GLN A 72 -4.80 -0.12 11.84
C GLN A 72 -3.60 0.78 11.54
N ILE A 73 -3.84 1.80 10.73
CA ILE A 73 -2.86 2.81 10.37
C ILE A 73 -3.43 4.16 10.77
N ILE A 74 -2.69 4.94 11.57
CA ILE A 74 -3.04 6.33 11.84
C ILE A 74 -2.24 7.21 10.89
N ILE A 75 -2.95 8.08 10.17
CA ILE A 75 -2.34 9.02 9.23
C ILE A 75 -2.64 10.41 9.75
N ASN A 76 -1.59 11.10 10.21
CA ASN A 76 -1.65 12.49 10.64
C ASN A 76 -1.23 13.41 9.49
N GLY A 77 -1.75 14.62 9.44
CA GLY A 77 -1.33 15.59 8.44
C GLY A 77 -1.95 16.96 8.66
N GLN A 78 -1.80 17.84 7.68
CA GLN A 78 -2.42 19.17 7.68
C GLN A 78 -3.64 19.20 6.75
N HIS A 79 -4.73 19.81 7.18
CA HIS A 79 -5.95 20.04 6.42
C HIS A 79 -6.16 21.54 6.22
N ASP A 80 -6.61 21.95 5.04
CA ASP A 80 -6.98 23.34 4.79
C ASP A 80 -8.25 23.68 5.58
N ARG A 81 -8.23 24.76 6.35
CA ARG A 81 -9.41 25.18 7.10
C ARG A 81 -10.54 25.58 6.16
N ARG A 82 -11.77 25.32 6.59
CA ARG A 82 -12.97 25.65 5.82
C ARG A 82 -13.15 27.16 5.62
N ASP A 83 -12.68 27.97 6.57
CA ASP A 83 -12.75 29.43 6.54
C ASP A 83 -11.64 30.07 5.67
N GLY A 84 -10.74 29.27 5.09
CA GLY A 84 -9.59 29.75 4.32
C GLY A 84 -8.48 30.34 5.17
N GLY A 85 -8.55 30.23 6.50
CA GLY A 85 -7.61 30.79 7.47
C GLY A 85 -6.26 30.07 7.57
N GLY A 86 -5.86 29.29 6.56
CA GLY A 86 -4.64 28.47 6.55
C GLY A 86 -4.94 26.99 6.80
N THR A 87 -4.01 26.29 7.46
CA THR A 87 -4.10 24.85 7.73
C THR A 87 -4.29 24.55 9.21
N VAL A 88 -4.93 23.42 9.51
CA VAL A 88 -5.08 22.83 10.84
C VAL A 88 -4.61 21.38 10.81
N SER A 89 -4.13 20.85 11.93
CA SER A 89 -3.80 19.43 12.00
C SER A 89 -5.06 18.57 11.97
N GLY A 90 -4.98 17.43 11.29
CA GLY A 90 -6.04 16.44 11.22
C GLY A 90 -5.45 15.04 11.23
N SER A 91 -6.30 14.06 11.56
CA SER A 91 -5.92 12.65 11.54
C SER A 91 -7.02 11.77 10.98
N VAL A 92 -6.62 10.67 10.37
CA VAL A 92 -7.53 9.59 9.98
C VAL A 92 -6.98 8.25 10.45
N THR A 93 -7.87 7.38 10.94
CA THR A 93 -7.55 5.99 11.25
C THR A 93 -8.07 5.12 10.11
N VAL A 94 -7.20 4.28 9.56
CA VAL A 94 -7.48 3.42 8.42
C VAL A 94 -7.30 1.95 8.81
N THR A 95 -8.25 1.12 8.42
CA THR A 95 -8.09 -0.34 8.42
C THR A 95 -7.87 -0.83 7.00
N LEU A 96 -7.01 -1.83 6.84
CA LEU A 96 -6.77 -2.50 5.57
C LEU A 96 -7.39 -3.90 5.58
N SER A 97 -8.00 -4.28 4.47
CA SER A 97 -8.62 -5.59 4.28
C SER A 97 -8.38 -6.10 2.86
N VAL A 98 -8.70 -7.38 2.63
CA VAL A 98 -8.70 -7.98 1.30
C VAL A 98 -10.15 -8.21 0.88
N GLN A 99 -10.52 -7.69 -0.28
CA GLN A 99 -11.85 -7.87 -0.87
C GLN A 99 -11.69 -8.29 -2.33
N ASN A 100 -12.30 -9.42 -2.72
CA ASN A 100 -12.26 -9.95 -4.07
C ASN A 100 -10.83 -10.11 -4.64
N GLY A 101 -9.86 -10.46 -3.77
CA GLY A 101 -8.46 -10.63 -4.18
C GLY A 101 -7.68 -9.33 -4.39
N ALA A 102 -8.24 -8.19 -3.96
CA ALA A 102 -7.62 -6.87 -4.01
C ALA A 102 -7.54 -6.24 -2.62
N LEU A 103 -6.62 -5.29 -2.44
CA LEU A 103 -6.56 -4.48 -1.23
C LEU A 103 -7.73 -3.51 -1.17
N ALA A 104 -8.32 -3.38 0.01
CA ALA A 104 -9.31 -2.37 0.33
C ALA A 104 -8.84 -1.60 1.56
N ALA A 105 -8.81 -0.28 1.46
CA ALA A 105 -8.56 0.63 2.56
C ALA A 105 -9.87 1.28 3.00
N GLN A 106 -10.07 1.42 4.31
CA GLN A 106 -11.25 2.06 4.86
C GLN A 106 -10.88 2.94 6.04
N ILE A 107 -11.16 4.23 5.95
CA ILE A 107 -11.16 5.14 7.09
C ILE A 107 -12.29 4.73 8.04
N THR A 108 -11.94 4.42 9.29
CA THR A 108 -12.87 4.06 10.37
C THR A 108 -13.12 5.20 11.33
N GLN A 109 -12.18 6.16 11.40
CA GLN A 109 -12.29 7.37 12.20
C GLN A 109 -11.59 8.51 11.48
N ALA A 110 -12.19 9.70 11.51
CA ALA A 110 -11.60 10.92 10.99
C ALA A 110 -11.77 12.02 12.05
N ASP A 111 -10.65 12.67 12.40
CA ASP A 111 -10.62 13.90 13.18
C ASP A 111 -10.05 14.98 12.27
N VAL A 112 -10.91 15.50 11.40
CA VAL A 112 -10.57 16.54 10.44
C VAL A 112 -11.69 17.57 10.43
N GLU A 113 -11.34 18.85 10.48
CA GLU A 113 -12.29 19.94 10.61
C GLU A 113 -13.34 19.92 9.47
N GLY A 114 -14.62 19.83 9.83
CA GLY A 114 -15.72 19.92 8.87
C GLY A 114 -15.90 18.69 7.98
N LEU A 115 -15.31 17.55 8.36
CA LEU A 115 -15.39 16.28 7.66
C LEU A 115 -16.09 15.22 8.50
N ASP A 116 -16.96 14.45 7.86
CA ASP A 116 -17.53 13.23 8.41
C ASP A 116 -17.14 12.03 7.55
N LEU A 117 -17.40 10.82 8.06
CA LEU A 117 -17.06 9.58 7.34
C LEU A 117 -17.86 9.36 6.05
N THR A 118 -18.91 10.15 5.81
CA THR A 118 -19.76 10.06 4.62
C THR A 118 -19.38 11.05 3.53
N ASP A 119 -18.43 11.95 3.80
CA ASP A 119 -17.91 12.92 2.83
C ASP A 119 -17.23 12.20 1.65
N GLU A 120 -17.48 12.68 0.43
CA GLU A 120 -16.93 12.10 -0.80
C GLU A 120 -15.40 12.05 -0.82
N ARG A 121 -14.73 12.97 -0.12
CA ARG A 121 -13.27 13.00 -0.01
C ARG A 121 -12.73 11.82 0.80
N ILE A 122 -13.51 11.28 1.74
CA ILE A 122 -13.17 10.06 2.47
C ILE A 122 -13.19 8.85 1.52
N ALA A 123 -14.20 8.79 0.65
CA ALA A 123 -14.27 7.74 -0.37
C ALA A 123 -13.11 7.82 -1.36
N ASP A 124 -12.81 9.01 -1.88
CA ASP A 124 -11.66 9.24 -2.78
C ASP A 124 -10.34 8.87 -2.08
N PHE A 125 -10.17 9.23 -0.81
CA PHE A 125 -9.01 8.86 -0.01
C PHE A 125 -8.85 7.33 0.10
N ASN A 126 -9.94 6.63 0.46
CA ASN A 126 -9.95 5.16 0.56
C ASN A 126 -9.53 4.51 -0.75
N THR A 127 -10.09 4.96 -1.88
CA THR A 127 -9.76 4.45 -3.21
C THR A 127 -8.30 4.69 -3.55
N ARG A 128 -7.80 5.92 -3.39
CA ARG A 128 -6.40 6.26 -3.70
C ARG A 128 -5.42 5.49 -2.85
N LEU A 129 -5.71 5.32 -1.56
CA LEU A 129 -4.86 4.58 -0.65
C LEU A 129 -4.82 3.10 -1.04
N ALA A 130 -5.97 2.49 -1.35
CA ALA A 130 -6.03 1.11 -1.83
C ALA A 130 -5.24 0.93 -3.14
N GLU A 131 -5.41 1.84 -4.10
CA GLU A 131 -4.67 1.82 -5.37
C GLU A 131 -3.17 2.00 -5.18
N GLY A 132 -2.76 2.96 -4.35
CA GLY A 132 -1.35 3.24 -4.07
C GLY A 132 -0.64 2.06 -3.42
N LEU A 133 -1.28 1.42 -2.44
CA LEU A 133 -0.76 0.22 -1.82
C LEU A 133 -0.79 -0.98 -2.79
N ALA A 134 -1.80 -1.09 -3.66
CA ALA A 134 -1.84 -2.14 -4.68
C ALA A 134 -0.72 -1.99 -5.73
N ARG A 135 -0.29 -0.77 -6.04
CA ARG A 135 0.86 -0.53 -6.94
C ARG A 135 2.19 -1.05 -6.38
N LEU A 136 2.32 -1.19 -5.06
CA LEU A 136 3.49 -1.84 -4.46
C LEU A 136 3.65 -3.30 -4.91
N ALA A 137 2.54 -3.95 -5.28
CA ALA A 137 2.54 -5.31 -5.77
C ALA A 137 2.75 -5.42 -7.29
N GLU A 138 3.06 -4.33 -8.01
CA GLU A 138 3.22 -4.29 -9.50
C GLU A 138 2.08 -5.03 -10.26
N ASN A 139 0.83 -4.90 -9.80
CA ASN A 139 -0.32 -5.59 -10.40
C ASN A 139 -0.82 -4.96 -11.72
N ASP A 140 0.10 -4.56 -12.60
CA ASP A 140 -0.22 -3.91 -13.88
C ASP A 140 -0.81 -4.89 -14.91
N ARG A 141 -0.85 -6.20 -14.60
CA ARG A 141 -1.26 -7.26 -15.52
C ARG A 141 -2.38 -8.18 -15.00
N GLY A 142 -2.94 -7.90 -13.82
CA GLY A 142 -4.02 -8.71 -13.24
C GLY A 142 -3.64 -10.16 -12.90
N LEU A 143 -2.33 -10.45 -12.80
CA LEU A 143 -1.79 -11.78 -12.52
C LEU A 143 -1.55 -12.00 -11.02
N ILE A 144 -1.85 -10.99 -10.20
CA ILE A 144 -1.54 -10.96 -8.78
C ILE A 144 -2.83 -10.83 -7.99
N THR A 145 -3.05 -11.81 -7.11
CA THR A 145 -4.19 -11.85 -6.18
C THR A 145 -3.67 -11.63 -4.77
N VAL A 146 -4.17 -10.62 -4.09
CA VAL A 146 -3.87 -10.37 -2.67
C VAL A 146 -4.62 -11.41 -1.85
N GLN A 147 -3.90 -12.13 -1.00
CA GLN A 147 -4.46 -13.19 -0.15
C GLN A 147 -4.71 -12.70 1.27
N SER A 148 -3.76 -11.98 1.83
CA SER A 148 -3.89 -11.44 3.18
C SER A 148 -3.09 -10.15 3.35
N ILE A 149 -3.53 -9.36 4.32
CA ILE A 149 -2.81 -8.19 4.81
C ILE A 149 -2.84 -8.21 6.32
N THR A 150 -1.70 -7.91 6.95
CA THR A 150 -1.56 -7.83 8.39
C THR A 150 -0.83 -6.55 8.74
N VAL A 151 -1.45 -5.73 9.58
CA VAL A 151 -0.84 -4.51 10.13
C VAL A 151 -0.42 -4.80 11.56
N THR A 152 0.85 -4.61 11.86
CA THR A 152 1.42 -4.66 13.21
C THR A 152 1.95 -3.28 13.59
N ALA A 153 2.40 -3.11 14.83
CA ALA A 153 3.06 -1.86 15.23
C ALA A 153 4.41 -1.62 14.52
N ASP A 154 5.07 -2.67 14.01
CA ASP A 154 6.41 -2.54 13.43
C ASP A 154 6.41 -2.57 11.90
N ASN A 155 5.43 -3.26 11.31
CA ASN A 155 5.38 -3.50 9.88
C ASN A 155 3.98 -3.80 9.35
N LEU A 156 3.87 -3.59 8.04
CA LEU A 156 2.79 -4.04 7.18
C LEU A 156 3.25 -5.26 6.39
N GLN A 157 2.54 -6.39 6.54
CA GLN A 157 2.77 -7.59 5.75
C GLN A 157 1.64 -7.79 4.75
N ILE A 158 2.00 -8.02 3.49
CA ILE A 158 1.07 -8.29 2.39
C ILE A 158 1.49 -9.61 1.73
N VAL A 159 0.56 -10.55 1.66
CA VAL A 159 0.77 -11.82 0.96
C VAL A 159 -0.05 -11.82 -0.31
N PHE A 160 0.61 -12.12 -1.45
CA PHE A 160 -0.04 -12.20 -2.74
C PHE A 160 0.41 -13.44 -3.52
N THR A 161 -0.46 -13.93 -4.40
CA THR A 161 -0.16 -15.03 -5.31
C THR A 161 -0.06 -14.52 -6.73
N ALA A 162 1.04 -14.86 -7.41
CA ALA A 162 1.24 -14.59 -8.82
C ALA A 162 1.13 -15.89 -9.64
N GLN A 163 0.35 -15.86 -10.72
CA GLN A 163 0.26 -16.99 -11.66
C GLN A 163 1.20 -16.79 -12.85
N ARG A 164 1.87 -17.86 -13.26
CA ARG A 164 2.73 -17.85 -14.45
C ARG A 164 1.86 -18.08 -15.69
N GLN A 165 1.93 -17.18 -16.67
CA GLN A 165 1.37 -17.41 -18.01
C GLN A 165 2.16 -18.49 -18.76
#